data_AF-A0A3A3GJ53-F1
#
_entry.id   AF-A0A3A3GJ53-F1
#
_cell.length_a   1.000
_cell.length_b   1.000
_cell.length_c   1.000
_cell.angle_alpha   90.00
_cell.angle_beta   90.00
_cell.angle_gamma   90.00
#
_symmetry.space_group_name_H-M   'P 1'
#
loop_
_entity.id
_entity.type
_entity.pdbx_description
1 polymer ?
#
loop_
_entity_poly.entity_id
_entity_poly.type
_entity_poly.pdbx_seq_one_letter_code
_entity_poly.pdbx_strand_id
1 'polypeptide(L)'
;MPDGELMGWHALIKGKRSVGYTRHADLPEGRDGNSKGFAGAFDAFLGDHPEIRARLEAMILKRRGEVHEARISAKSLHKVFITLCESAGISSSNYPFNSKSLGRRSLERFMHKVASQNLVESTASRYGKDAIKRLATGTGYSKHIYSMAPYDLVGLDAHKLHCFGTVQVNGPAGSKRVAIERLWIVPVLEGDCAAILGYSVGIRTECNAAVIENALISAMSKWSARKPSIPGMEYLPGAGLPSGVFPELAGRGWATLMVDNAAPHYAKAVAERARRRIGCFLNFGPVGHWEHRGALERLMATLEAYGFSRLPSSTGSSPADPKRDDPVRKAIDLGIDWEHLLDLIDITLANYNVTPHAALGNRSPLSVLRDKYHEAASQFLPRSLPPPSAAQPELGIAIETRFVRGNKAAGRRPYIEVDRVRYTSPVLANAMSMIGKQIRLHIRESDLSTIDVYLVTGESLGTLRAQGVWGRCKHSRELRKQFNALDDAGELLNLPGSDPVQKMLAYYAGAALKQTEKNRLKVSRAGTKLAHTAHSTGKSLEEVKAMEPARAIDMVSAPEKLPAPLIQRPRWKAINS
;
A
#
# COMPACT_ATOMS: atom_id res chain seq x y z
N MET A 1 -38.98 23.82 -6.41
CA MET A 1 -38.05 23.80 -5.27
C MET A 1 -37.46 22.41 -5.19
N PRO A 2 -36.22 22.22 -4.73
CA PRO A 2 -35.56 20.91 -4.74
C PRO A 2 -36.01 19.95 -3.62
N ASP A 3 -36.90 20.39 -2.73
CA ASP A 3 -37.33 19.68 -1.52
C ASP A 3 -38.54 18.74 -1.72
N GLY A 4 -39.24 18.84 -2.87
CA GLY A 4 -40.39 17.98 -3.18
C GLY A 4 -41.68 18.34 -2.44
N GLU A 5 -41.70 19.44 -1.67
CA GLU A 5 -42.87 19.87 -0.92
C GLU A 5 -43.86 20.71 -1.76
N LEU A 6 -45.13 20.70 -1.37
CA LEU A 6 -46.17 21.51 -2.03
C LEU A 6 -45.86 23.01 -1.88
N MET A 7 -45.93 23.75 -2.98
CA MET A 7 -45.63 25.19 -2.99
C MET A 7 -46.50 26.03 -2.04
N GLY A 8 -47.72 25.57 -1.74
CA GLY A 8 -48.65 26.25 -0.85
C GLY A 8 -48.10 26.51 0.55
N TRP A 9 -47.27 25.59 1.08
CA TRP A 9 -46.61 25.74 2.39
C TRP A 9 -45.67 26.94 2.46
N HIS A 10 -45.20 27.40 1.32
CA HIS A 10 -44.22 28.49 1.19
C HIS A 10 -44.84 29.82 0.76
N ALA A 11 -46.16 29.86 0.52
CA ALA A 11 -46.85 30.98 -0.13
C ALA A 11 -46.90 32.26 0.70
N LEU A 12 -46.82 32.15 2.04
CA LEU A 12 -46.89 33.29 2.97
C LEU A 12 -45.52 33.86 3.35
N ILE A 13 -44.42 33.32 2.79
CA ILE A 13 -43.08 33.85 3.07
C ILE A 13 -42.91 35.17 2.31
N LYS A 14 -42.90 36.28 3.05
CA LYS A 14 -42.77 37.64 2.50
C LYS A 14 -41.56 37.74 1.56
N GLY A 15 -41.81 38.13 0.31
CA GLY A 15 -40.77 38.31 -0.72
C GLY A 15 -40.35 37.03 -1.46
N LYS A 16 -40.88 35.86 -1.11
CA LYS A 16 -40.63 34.60 -1.84
C LYS A 16 -41.48 34.59 -3.12
N ARG A 17 -40.84 34.41 -4.27
CA ARG A 17 -41.50 34.35 -5.59
C ARG A 17 -41.52 32.92 -6.10
N SER A 18 -42.63 32.52 -6.73
CA SER A 18 -42.77 31.21 -7.39
C SER A 18 -42.00 31.13 -8.70
N VAL A 19 -41.88 32.26 -9.40
CA VAL A 19 -41.14 32.41 -10.66
C VAL A 19 -40.07 33.48 -10.46
N GLY A 20 -38.88 33.22 -11.00
CA GLY A 20 -37.78 34.18 -11.00
C GLY A 20 -38.14 35.46 -11.74
N TYR A 21 -37.47 36.57 -11.42
CA TYR A 21 -37.65 37.81 -12.17
C TYR A 21 -37.13 37.62 -13.61
N THR A 22 -38.02 37.79 -14.58
CA THR A 22 -37.68 37.86 -16.01
C THR A 22 -37.89 39.29 -16.46
N ARG A 23 -36.87 39.88 -17.07
CA ARG A 23 -36.97 41.23 -17.64
C ARG A 23 -37.75 41.15 -18.95
N HIS A 24 -38.79 41.97 -19.08
CA HIS A 24 -39.55 42.13 -20.33
C HIS A 24 -39.29 43.48 -21.02
N ALA A 25 -38.58 44.39 -20.36
CA ALA A 25 -38.17 45.66 -20.94
C ALA A 25 -36.88 45.49 -21.76
N ASP A 26 -36.75 46.24 -22.84
CA ASP A 26 -35.56 46.24 -23.69
C ASP A 26 -34.29 46.57 -22.88
N LEU A 27 -33.14 46.13 -23.38
CA LEU A 27 -31.86 46.46 -22.76
C LEU A 27 -31.66 47.99 -22.78
N PRO A 28 -31.02 48.58 -21.75
CA PRO A 28 -30.74 50.01 -21.74
C PRO A 28 -29.86 50.40 -22.94
N GLU A 29 -30.16 51.53 -23.58
CA GLU A 29 -29.44 52.11 -24.72
C GLU A 29 -29.07 53.58 -24.46
N GLY A 30 -28.01 54.07 -25.13
CA GLY A 30 -27.56 55.47 -25.08
C GLY A 30 -26.24 55.69 -24.33
N ARG A 31 -25.54 56.79 -24.64
CA ARG A 31 -24.36 57.26 -23.87
C ARG A 31 -24.87 57.92 -22.60
N ASP A 32 -24.36 57.48 -21.45
CA ASP A 32 -24.86 57.80 -20.11
C ASP A 32 -26.25 57.25 -19.81
N GLY A 33 -26.38 55.91 -19.86
CA GLY A 33 -27.60 55.22 -19.46
C GLY A 33 -28.07 55.74 -18.10
N ASN A 34 -29.22 56.44 -18.11
CA ASN A 34 -29.87 57.02 -16.94
C ASN A 34 -29.78 56.06 -15.75
N SER A 35 -29.55 56.58 -14.54
CA SER A 35 -29.24 55.83 -13.30
C SER A 35 -30.30 54.80 -12.84
N LYS A 36 -31.30 54.49 -13.67
CA LYS A 36 -32.45 53.61 -13.43
C LYS A 36 -32.63 52.65 -14.62
N GLY A 37 -33.20 51.47 -14.36
CA GLY A 37 -33.61 50.54 -15.43
C GLY A 37 -32.64 49.40 -15.77
N PHE A 38 -31.52 49.24 -15.05
CA PHE A 38 -30.56 48.13 -15.27
C PHE A 38 -30.92 46.81 -14.55
N ALA A 39 -32.05 46.76 -13.84
CA ALA A 39 -32.48 45.56 -13.11
C ALA A 39 -32.75 44.39 -14.08
N GLY A 40 -32.04 43.29 -13.89
CA GLY A 40 -32.10 42.10 -14.76
C GLY A 40 -31.51 42.27 -16.16
N ALA A 41 -30.87 43.41 -16.47
CA ALA A 41 -30.25 43.64 -17.78
C ALA A 41 -29.13 42.62 -18.09
N PHE A 42 -28.40 42.18 -17.07
CA PHE A 42 -27.34 41.19 -17.24
C PHE A 42 -27.86 39.80 -17.63
N ASP A 43 -28.94 39.35 -16.97
CA ASP A 43 -29.53 38.04 -17.29
C ASP A 43 -30.21 38.07 -18.67
N ALA A 44 -30.85 39.19 -19.04
CA ALA A 44 -31.39 39.39 -20.38
C ALA A 44 -30.29 39.38 -21.46
N PHE A 45 -29.21 40.15 -21.25
CA PHE A 45 -28.06 40.19 -22.13
C PHE A 45 -27.42 38.81 -22.36
N LEU A 46 -27.24 38.01 -21.30
CA LEU A 46 -26.74 36.64 -21.44
C LEU A 46 -27.74 35.68 -22.09
N GLY A 47 -29.02 36.03 -22.12
CA GLY A 47 -30.05 35.33 -22.89
C GLY A 47 -29.94 35.62 -24.39
N ASP A 48 -29.69 36.89 -24.73
CA ASP A 48 -29.50 37.35 -26.12
C ASP A 48 -28.13 36.91 -26.69
N HIS A 49 -27.14 36.66 -25.82
CA HIS A 49 -25.78 36.23 -26.17
C HIS A 49 -25.41 34.88 -25.52
N PRO A 50 -26.04 33.77 -25.94
CA PRO A 50 -25.83 32.45 -25.34
C PRO A 50 -24.38 31.95 -25.46
N GLU A 51 -23.65 32.35 -26.49
CA GLU A 51 -22.24 32.03 -26.70
C GLU A 51 -21.33 32.66 -25.63
N ILE A 52 -21.58 33.92 -25.25
CA ILE A 52 -20.85 34.61 -24.18
C ILE A 52 -21.15 33.93 -22.84
N ARG A 53 -22.42 33.59 -22.60
CA ARG A 53 -22.84 32.86 -21.40
C ARG A 53 -22.13 31.52 -21.27
N ALA A 54 -22.14 30.70 -22.31
CA ALA A 54 -21.51 29.38 -22.32
C ALA A 54 -19.99 29.47 -22.04
N ARG A 55 -19.32 30.48 -22.63
CA ARG A 55 -17.90 30.75 -22.41
C ARG A 55 -17.59 31.09 -20.95
N LEU A 56 -18.38 31.97 -20.34
CA LEU A 56 -18.22 32.35 -18.93
C LEU A 56 -18.46 31.15 -17.99
N GLU A 57 -19.50 30.34 -18.24
CA GLU A 57 -19.78 29.13 -17.47
C GLU A 57 -18.63 28.11 -17.58
N ALA A 58 -18.07 27.93 -18.79
CA ALA A 58 -16.92 27.06 -19.03
C ALA A 58 -15.68 27.49 -18.24
N MET A 59 -15.37 28.79 -18.19
CA MET A 59 -14.26 29.31 -17.39
C MET A 59 -14.49 29.17 -15.87
N ILE A 60 -15.72 29.38 -15.41
CA ILE A 60 -16.07 29.25 -13.98
C ILE A 60 -15.91 27.80 -13.52
N LEU A 61 -16.33 26.85 -14.36
CA LEU A 61 -16.37 25.41 -14.03
C LEU A 61 -15.16 24.63 -14.55
N LYS A 62 -14.23 25.29 -15.26
CA LYS A 62 -13.06 24.69 -15.92
C LYS A 62 -13.40 23.54 -16.86
N ARG A 63 -14.40 23.74 -17.73
CA ARG A 63 -14.76 22.77 -18.77
C ARG A 63 -13.65 22.72 -19.85
N ARG A 64 -13.56 21.60 -20.59
CA ARG A 64 -12.50 21.37 -21.60
C ARG A 64 -12.59 22.41 -22.74
N GLY A 65 -11.44 22.84 -23.27
CA GLY A 65 -11.35 23.73 -24.45
C GLY A 65 -10.84 25.16 -24.18
N GLU A 66 -10.40 25.46 -22.96
CA GLU A 66 -9.89 26.79 -22.57
C GLU A 66 -8.65 26.68 -21.67
N VAL A 67 -7.83 27.74 -21.65
CA VAL A 67 -6.68 27.89 -20.74
C VAL A 67 -7.18 28.46 -19.42
N HIS A 68 -6.94 27.72 -18.33
CA HIS A 68 -7.55 28.02 -17.02
C HIS A 68 -6.52 28.55 -16.00
N GLU A 69 -6.83 29.66 -15.33
CA GLU A 69 -6.14 30.04 -14.09
C GLU A 69 -6.41 29.01 -12.98
N ALA A 70 -5.47 28.82 -12.05
CA ALA A 70 -5.65 27.92 -10.91
C ALA A 70 -6.90 28.25 -10.08
N ARG A 71 -7.26 29.54 -9.97
CA ARG A 71 -8.53 30.03 -9.45
C ARG A 71 -8.87 31.36 -10.12
N ILE A 72 -9.78 31.35 -11.10
CA ILE A 72 -10.16 32.58 -11.79
C ILE A 72 -10.77 33.60 -10.81
N SER A 73 -10.16 34.77 -10.77
CA SER A 73 -10.67 35.90 -9.97
C SER A 73 -11.84 36.57 -10.67
N ALA A 74 -12.76 37.19 -9.92
CA ALA A 74 -13.84 37.98 -10.52
C ALA A 74 -13.31 39.10 -11.44
N LYS A 75 -12.12 39.64 -11.12
CA LYS A 75 -11.42 40.64 -11.93
C LYS A 75 -10.92 40.05 -13.25
N SER A 76 -10.32 38.86 -13.23
CA SER A 76 -9.87 38.15 -14.44
C SER A 76 -11.06 37.78 -15.33
N LEU A 77 -12.13 37.23 -14.73
CA LEU A 77 -13.36 36.89 -15.45
C LEU A 77 -14.02 38.13 -16.07
N HIS A 78 -14.00 39.27 -15.37
CA HIS A 78 -14.52 40.53 -15.90
C HIS A 78 -13.74 41.03 -17.11
N LYS A 79 -12.41 40.94 -17.10
CA LYS A 79 -11.61 41.26 -18.30
C LYS A 79 -11.99 40.40 -19.50
N VAL A 80 -12.15 39.10 -19.29
CA VAL A 80 -12.59 38.18 -20.35
C VAL A 80 -13.98 38.56 -20.86
N PHE A 81 -14.92 38.84 -19.95
CA PHE A 81 -16.26 39.26 -20.32
C PHE A 81 -16.26 40.49 -21.23
N ILE A 82 -15.42 41.49 -20.92
CA ILE A 82 -15.27 42.69 -21.76
C ILE A 82 -14.72 42.33 -23.14
N THR A 83 -13.65 41.54 -23.22
CA THR A 83 -13.08 41.12 -24.51
C THR A 83 -14.05 40.29 -25.35
N LEU A 84 -14.87 39.43 -24.71
CA LEU A 84 -15.93 38.70 -25.40
C LEU A 84 -16.99 39.66 -25.96
N CYS A 85 -17.35 40.70 -25.21
CA CYS A 85 -18.31 41.68 -25.68
C CYS A 85 -17.77 42.54 -26.84
N GLU A 86 -16.49 42.93 -26.78
CA GLU A 86 -15.80 43.64 -27.86
C GLU A 86 -15.75 42.77 -29.13
N SER A 87 -15.41 41.49 -28.98
CA SER A 87 -15.32 40.54 -30.10
C SER A 87 -16.68 40.24 -30.73
N ALA A 88 -17.76 40.30 -29.94
CA ALA A 88 -19.14 40.18 -30.42
C ALA A 88 -19.67 41.45 -31.10
N GLY A 89 -18.85 42.51 -31.21
CA GLY A 89 -19.22 43.76 -31.89
C GLY A 89 -20.18 44.64 -31.11
N ILE A 90 -20.26 44.49 -29.79
CA ILE A 90 -21.19 45.26 -28.96
C ILE A 90 -20.74 46.72 -28.89
N SER A 91 -21.64 47.64 -29.27
CA SER A 91 -21.38 49.08 -29.28
C SER A 91 -21.24 49.67 -27.87
N SER A 92 -20.45 50.74 -27.75
CA SER A 92 -20.32 51.56 -26.54
C SER A 92 -21.65 52.12 -26.00
N SER A 93 -22.67 52.24 -26.84
CA SER A 93 -24.02 52.71 -26.49
C SER A 93 -24.90 51.63 -25.85
N ASN A 94 -24.47 50.37 -25.89
CA ASN A 94 -25.27 49.22 -25.49
C ASN A 94 -24.73 48.61 -24.19
N TYR A 95 -25.57 47.84 -23.52
CA TYR A 95 -25.13 47.06 -22.36
C TYR A 95 -24.10 46.00 -22.79
N PRO A 96 -23.01 45.76 -22.04
CA PRO A 96 -22.67 46.31 -20.73
C PRO A 96 -21.91 47.65 -20.74
N PHE A 97 -21.45 48.13 -21.91
CA PHE A 97 -20.55 49.29 -22.05
C PHE A 97 -21.15 50.63 -21.63
N ASN A 98 -22.47 50.76 -21.77
CA ASN A 98 -23.21 51.94 -21.31
C ASN A 98 -23.46 52.00 -19.79
N SER A 99 -22.90 51.08 -19.01
CA SER A 99 -23.02 51.07 -17.54
C SER A 99 -21.71 51.45 -16.84
N LYS A 100 -21.80 52.24 -15.76
CA LYS A 100 -20.61 52.70 -14.98
C LYS A 100 -19.67 51.57 -14.53
N SER A 101 -20.22 50.38 -14.27
CA SER A 101 -19.44 49.22 -13.78
C SER A 101 -19.14 48.19 -14.86
N LEU A 102 -19.56 48.44 -16.11
CA LEU A 102 -19.40 47.51 -17.24
C LEU A 102 -19.89 46.09 -16.87
N GLY A 103 -21.04 46.00 -16.18
CA GLY A 103 -21.61 44.74 -15.72
C GLY A 103 -20.85 44.01 -14.59
N ARG A 104 -19.74 44.54 -14.06
CA ARG A 104 -18.85 43.83 -13.12
C ARG A 104 -19.57 43.21 -11.92
N ARG A 105 -20.42 43.97 -11.22
CA ARG A 105 -21.15 43.47 -10.04
C ARG A 105 -22.17 42.39 -10.40
N SER A 106 -22.76 42.46 -11.59
CA SER A 106 -23.69 41.45 -12.08
C SER A 106 -22.95 40.17 -12.48
N LEU A 107 -21.77 40.30 -13.09
CA LEU A 107 -20.89 39.17 -13.37
C LEU A 107 -20.38 38.49 -12.09
N GLU A 108 -20.01 39.26 -11.06
CA GLU A 108 -19.66 38.72 -9.74
C GLU A 108 -20.82 37.86 -9.17
N ARG A 109 -22.05 38.37 -9.20
CA ARG A 109 -23.25 37.64 -8.77
C ARG A 109 -23.52 36.40 -9.63
N PHE A 110 -23.35 36.50 -10.94
CA PHE A 110 -23.48 35.38 -11.87
C PHE A 110 -22.46 34.27 -11.57
N MET A 111 -21.20 34.64 -11.34
CA MET A 111 -20.14 33.70 -10.94
C MET A 111 -20.52 32.95 -9.65
N HIS A 112 -21.05 33.66 -8.65
CA HIS A 112 -21.53 33.02 -7.42
C HIS A 112 -22.73 32.10 -7.65
N LYS A 113 -23.68 32.51 -8.51
CA LYS A 113 -24.86 31.71 -8.89
C LYS A 113 -24.49 30.43 -9.63
N VAL A 114 -23.61 30.51 -10.63
CA VAL A 114 -23.12 29.33 -11.36
C VAL A 114 -22.36 28.39 -10.41
N ALA A 115 -21.54 28.95 -9.52
CA ALA A 115 -20.78 28.16 -8.55
C ALA A 115 -21.68 27.43 -7.54
N SER A 116 -22.78 28.03 -7.09
CA SER A 116 -23.72 27.41 -6.15
C SER A 116 -24.63 26.39 -6.81
N GLN A 117 -25.09 26.65 -8.04
CA GLN A 117 -25.92 25.73 -8.81
C GLN A 117 -25.14 24.48 -9.27
N ASN A 118 -23.81 24.58 -9.41
CA ASN A 118 -22.94 23.49 -9.83
C ASN A 118 -21.91 23.18 -8.73
N LEU A 119 -22.39 22.94 -7.50
CA LEU A 119 -21.56 22.83 -6.30
C LEU A 119 -20.40 21.82 -6.45
N VAL A 120 -20.65 20.65 -7.04
CA VAL A 120 -19.63 19.60 -7.23
C VAL A 120 -18.55 20.04 -8.23
N GLU A 121 -18.94 20.45 -9.44
CA GLU A 121 -18.00 20.90 -10.50
C GLU A 121 -17.22 22.14 -10.08
N SER A 122 -17.91 23.11 -9.47
CA SER A 122 -17.31 24.34 -8.96
C SER A 122 -16.31 24.07 -7.84
N THR A 123 -16.64 23.17 -6.90
CA THR A 123 -15.74 22.78 -5.81
C THR A 123 -14.50 22.07 -6.35
N ALA A 124 -14.68 21.17 -7.31
CA ALA A 124 -13.59 20.47 -7.99
C ALA A 124 -12.64 21.45 -8.69
N SER A 125 -13.20 22.39 -9.45
CA SER A 125 -12.48 23.41 -10.19
C SER A 125 -11.69 24.35 -9.28
N ARG A 126 -12.30 24.81 -8.18
CA ARG A 126 -11.78 25.93 -7.36
C ARG A 126 -10.94 25.50 -6.15
N TYR A 127 -11.27 24.37 -5.54
CA TYR A 127 -10.72 23.96 -4.25
C TYR A 127 -10.05 22.58 -4.29
N GLY A 128 -10.07 21.92 -5.45
CA GLY A 128 -9.35 20.66 -5.69
C GLY A 128 -10.05 19.44 -5.11
N LYS A 129 -9.38 18.29 -5.23
CA LYS A 129 -9.96 16.96 -4.95
C LYS A 129 -10.37 16.76 -3.50
N ASP A 130 -9.65 17.33 -2.53
CA ASP A 130 -9.97 17.14 -1.11
C ASP A 130 -11.21 17.92 -0.66
N ALA A 131 -11.53 19.03 -1.32
CA ALA A 131 -12.77 19.75 -1.06
C ALA A 131 -13.99 18.98 -1.61
N ILE A 132 -13.87 18.34 -2.79
CA ILE A 132 -14.92 17.44 -3.32
C ILE A 132 -15.16 16.30 -2.35
N LYS A 133 -14.09 15.70 -1.81
CA LYS A 133 -14.20 14.65 -0.81
C LYS A 133 -15.06 15.11 0.35
N ARG A 134 -14.69 16.22 1.01
CA ARG A 134 -15.46 16.79 2.14
C ARG A 134 -16.92 17.11 1.78
N LEU A 135 -17.19 17.56 0.55
CA LEU A 135 -18.53 17.81 0.05
C LEU A 135 -19.40 16.54 0.00
N ALA A 136 -18.79 15.37 -0.22
CA ALA A 136 -19.50 14.09 -0.23
C ALA A 136 -19.95 13.64 1.17
N THR A 137 -19.50 14.30 2.24
CA THR A 137 -19.94 14.03 3.62
C THR A 137 -20.93 15.07 4.13
N GLY A 138 -21.76 14.68 5.11
CA GLY A 138 -22.78 15.56 5.67
C GLY A 138 -24.01 15.73 4.77
N THR A 139 -24.27 14.76 3.89
CA THR A 139 -25.39 14.76 2.93
C THR A 139 -26.75 14.47 3.57
N GLY A 140 -26.79 14.14 4.86
CA GLY A 140 -28.00 13.75 5.58
C GLY A 140 -28.46 12.31 5.32
N TYR A 141 -27.88 11.63 4.33
CA TYR A 141 -28.15 10.21 4.08
C TYR A 141 -27.41 9.32 5.09
N SER A 142 -28.08 8.31 5.61
CA SER A 142 -27.48 7.30 6.48
C SER A 142 -26.55 6.38 5.69
N LYS A 143 -25.43 5.99 6.30
CA LYS A 143 -24.52 4.99 5.72
C LYS A 143 -25.24 3.64 5.62
N HIS A 144 -25.08 2.96 4.49
CA HIS A 144 -25.68 1.64 4.25
C HIS A 144 -24.90 0.50 4.93
N ILE A 145 -23.65 0.75 5.33
CA ILE A 145 -22.79 -0.20 6.05
C ILE A 145 -22.36 0.47 7.35
N TYR A 146 -22.71 -0.12 8.48
CA TYR A 146 -22.29 0.33 9.81
C TYR A 146 -21.91 -0.87 10.67
N SER A 147 -21.01 -0.64 11.62
CA SER A 147 -20.60 -1.67 12.58
C SER A 147 -21.64 -1.72 13.71
N MET A 148 -22.14 -2.91 14.04
CA MET A 148 -23.09 -3.09 15.17
C MET A 148 -22.38 -3.69 16.38
N ALA A 149 -21.41 -4.56 16.13
CA ALA A 149 -20.51 -5.13 17.11
C ALA A 149 -19.04 -5.00 16.66
N PRO A 150 -18.07 -5.21 17.56
CA PRO A 150 -16.68 -5.36 17.18
C PRO A 150 -16.51 -6.49 16.15
N TYR A 151 -15.51 -6.35 15.27
CA TYR A 151 -15.21 -7.28 14.18
C TYR A 151 -16.28 -7.36 13.09
N ASP A 152 -17.32 -6.52 13.08
CA ASP A 152 -18.21 -6.45 11.91
C ASP A 152 -17.52 -5.78 10.73
N LEU A 153 -16.86 -4.67 10.98
CA LEU A 153 -16.15 -3.91 9.97
C LEU A 153 -14.67 -3.85 10.31
N VAL A 154 -13.83 -4.33 9.41
CA VAL A 154 -12.37 -4.22 9.55
C VAL A 154 -11.81 -3.52 8.33
N GLY A 155 -10.94 -2.54 8.54
CA GLY A 155 -10.28 -1.78 7.47
C GLY A 155 -8.77 -1.92 7.52
N LEU A 156 -8.13 -1.80 6.36
CA LEU A 156 -6.67 -1.68 6.27
C LEU A 156 -6.26 -0.70 5.18
N ASP A 157 -5.08 -0.11 5.34
CA ASP A 157 -4.44 0.74 4.34
C ASP A 157 -2.93 0.63 4.46
N ALA A 158 -2.25 0.67 3.31
CA ALA A 158 -0.81 0.66 3.27
C ALA A 158 -0.28 2.08 3.40
N HIS A 159 0.55 2.32 4.40
CA HIS A 159 1.14 3.62 4.65
C HIS A 159 2.67 3.54 4.58
N LYS A 160 3.30 4.48 3.88
CA LYS A 160 4.76 4.55 3.76
C LYS A 160 5.30 5.48 4.82
N LEU A 161 6.11 4.95 5.73
CA LEU A 161 6.65 5.72 6.84
C LEU A 161 7.45 6.93 6.37
N HIS A 162 7.40 7.99 7.15
CA HIS A 162 8.08 9.26 6.89
C HIS A 162 9.44 9.33 7.58
N CYS A 163 10.18 8.23 7.66
CA CYS A 163 11.54 8.18 8.20
C CYS A 163 12.42 7.19 7.46
N PHE A 164 13.73 7.41 7.48
CA PHE A 164 14.72 6.46 6.98
C PHE A 164 15.29 5.61 8.11
N GLY A 165 15.55 4.34 7.80
CA GLY A 165 16.36 3.45 8.63
C GLY A 165 17.63 3.02 7.90
N THR A 166 18.44 2.22 8.58
CA THR A 166 19.67 1.64 8.07
C THR A 166 19.68 0.13 8.19
N VAL A 167 20.57 -0.50 7.45
CA VAL A 167 21.03 -1.86 7.70
C VAL A 167 22.53 -1.83 7.94
N GLN A 168 22.98 -2.53 8.97
CA GLN A 168 24.41 -2.68 9.25
C GLN A 168 25.01 -3.76 8.35
N VAL A 169 26.11 -3.43 7.68
CA VAL A 169 26.88 -4.36 6.85
C VAL A 169 28.31 -4.44 7.37
N ASN A 170 28.68 -5.62 7.86
CA ASN A 170 30.05 -5.88 8.32
C ASN A 170 30.92 -6.21 7.10
N GLY A 171 31.83 -5.32 6.74
CA GLY A 171 32.80 -5.52 5.66
C GLY A 171 34.24 -5.67 6.18
N PRO A 172 35.20 -5.98 5.29
CA PRO A 172 36.63 -6.11 5.67
C PRO A 172 37.22 -4.82 6.26
N ALA A 173 36.71 -3.66 5.84
CA ALA A 173 37.12 -2.35 6.35
C ALA A 173 36.36 -1.92 7.63
N GLY A 174 35.61 -2.83 8.25
CA GLY A 174 34.75 -2.56 9.39
C GLY A 174 33.26 -2.46 9.04
N SER A 175 32.46 -2.22 10.08
CA SER A 175 31.00 -2.10 9.96
C SER A 175 30.59 -0.78 9.31
N LYS A 176 29.74 -0.86 8.29
CA LYS A 176 29.16 0.31 7.61
C LYS A 176 27.64 0.23 7.67
N ARG A 177 26.99 1.32 8.06
CA ARG A 177 25.54 1.46 7.97
C ARG A 177 25.14 1.97 6.60
N VAL A 178 24.18 1.30 5.98
CA VAL A 178 23.65 1.64 4.66
C VAL A 178 22.19 2.05 4.82
N ALA A 179 21.84 3.25 4.36
CA ALA A 179 20.47 3.71 4.39
C ALA A 179 19.57 2.89 3.46
N ILE A 180 18.40 2.49 3.96
CA ILE A 180 17.41 1.70 3.22
C ILE A 180 16.20 2.55 2.82
N GLU A 181 15.40 2.03 1.91
CA GLU A 181 14.13 2.65 1.54
C GLU A 181 13.17 2.69 2.73
N ARG A 182 12.26 3.67 2.73
CA ARG A 182 11.26 3.85 3.78
C ARG A 182 10.34 2.64 3.84
N LEU A 183 10.06 2.18 5.05
CA LEU A 183 9.26 1.00 5.31
C LEU A 183 7.78 1.29 5.03
N TRP A 184 7.06 0.26 4.61
CA TRP A 184 5.60 0.26 4.53
C TRP A 184 5.01 -0.40 5.76
N ILE A 185 3.95 0.17 6.32
CA ILE A 185 3.14 -0.43 7.38
C ILE A 185 1.73 -0.68 6.86
N VAL A 186 1.17 -1.85 7.18
CA VAL A 186 -0.23 -2.18 6.89
C VAL A 186 -0.90 -2.59 8.21
N PRO A 187 -1.51 -1.65 8.94
CA PRO A 187 -2.30 -1.99 10.12
C PRO A 187 -3.71 -2.42 9.73
N VAL A 188 -4.26 -3.31 10.53
CA VAL A 188 -5.63 -3.82 10.42
C VAL A 188 -6.44 -3.25 11.57
N LEU A 189 -7.41 -2.40 11.25
CA LEU A 189 -8.16 -1.59 12.21
C LEU A 189 -9.61 -2.07 12.31
N GLU A 190 -10.10 -2.21 13.52
CA GLU A 190 -11.49 -2.49 13.84
C GLU A 190 -12.35 -1.21 13.70
N GLY A 191 -13.52 -1.29 13.06
CA GLY A 191 -14.30 -0.13 12.64
C GLY A 191 -15.19 0.49 13.70
N ASP A 192 -15.46 -0.20 14.81
CA ASP A 192 -16.35 0.21 15.90
C ASP A 192 -15.57 0.79 17.09
N CYS A 193 -14.66 0.03 17.67
CA CYS A 193 -13.83 0.41 18.80
C CYS A 193 -12.47 1.00 18.39
N ALA A 194 -12.16 1.04 17.08
CA ALA A 194 -10.88 1.51 16.56
C ALA A 194 -9.65 0.72 17.06
N ALA A 195 -9.82 -0.51 17.55
CA ALA A 195 -8.69 -1.32 17.98
C ALA A 195 -7.87 -1.81 16.79
N ILE A 196 -6.54 -1.71 16.90
CA ILE A 196 -5.62 -2.31 15.93
C ILE A 196 -5.57 -3.80 16.22
N LEU A 197 -6.08 -4.61 15.31
CA LEU A 197 -6.18 -6.06 15.44
C LEU A 197 -4.84 -6.76 15.15
N GLY A 198 -4.10 -6.24 14.19
CA GLY A 198 -2.85 -6.80 13.68
C GLY A 198 -2.18 -5.83 12.72
N TYR A 199 -0.97 -6.17 12.29
CA TYR A 199 -0.24 -5.36 11.32
C TYR A 199 0.83 -6.18 10.61
N SER A 200 1.37 -5.63 9.53
CA SER A 200 2.62 -6.10 8.94
C SER A 200 3.49 -4.95 8.46
N VAL A 201 4.77 -5.23 8.25
CA VAL A 201 5.74 -4.26 7.77
C VAL A 201 6.43 -4.78 6.51
N GLY A 202 6.44 -3.96 5.47
CA GLY A 202 7.13 -4.21 4.22
C GLY A 202 8.43 -3.42 4.13
N ILE A 203 9.58 -4.08 4.26
CA ILE A 203 10.90 -3.50 3.94
C ILE A 203 11.13 -3.64 2.43
N ARG A 204 10.61 -2.71 1.63
CA ARG A 204 10.61 -2.80 0.16
C ARG A 204 10.22 -1.46 -0.48
N THR A 205 10.48 -1.32 -1.78
CA THR A 205 10.18 -0.10 -2.54
C THR A 205 8.69 0.26 -2.52
N GLU A 206 7.82 -0.71 -2.84
CA GLU A 206 6.37 -0.57 -2.92
C GLU A 206 5.67 -1.59 -2.03
N CYS A 207 4.42 -1.38 -1.61
CA CYS A 207 3.63 -2.42 -0.93
C CYS A 207 3.12 -3.47 -1.93
N ASN A 208 3.03 -4.75 -1.54
CA ASN A 208 2.43 -5.82 -2.36
C ASN A 208 1.38 -6.62 -1.57
N ALA A 209 0.74 -7.53 -2.30
CA ALA A 209 -0.24 -8.46 -1.75
C ALA A 209 0.30 -9.32 -0.59
N ALA A 210 1.59 -9.69 -0.59
CA ALA A 210 2.16 -10.51 0.49
C ALA A 210 2.23 -9.74 1.82
N VAL A 211 2.57 -8.45 1.79
CA VAL A 211 2.54 -7.60 2.99
C VAL A 211 1.11 -7.48 3.52
N ILE A 212 0.13 -7.24 2.65
CA ILE A 212 -1.28 -7.16 3.05
C ILE A 212 -1.78 -8.50 3.61
N GLU A 213 -1.48 -9.62 2.95
CA GLU A 213 -1.84 -10.97 3.43
C GLU A 213 -1.23 -11.25 4.80
N ASN A 214 0.04 -10.87 5.03
CA ASN A 214 0.69 -10.98 6.33
C ASN A 214 0.02 -10.10 7.41
N ALA A 215 -0.52 -8.93 7.06
CA ALA A 215 -1.25 -8.09 8.01
C ALA A 215 -2.54 -8.77 8.46
N LEU A 216 -3.26 -9.39 7.51
CA LEU A 216 -4.46 -10.17 7.81
C LEU A 216 -4.14 -11.40 8.66
N ILE A 217 -3.07 -12.14 8.32
CA ILE A 217 -2.58 -13.27 9.14
C ILE A 217 -2.23 -12.80 10.55
N SER A 218 -1.54 -11.66 10.69
CA SER A 218 -1.21 -11.07 11.99
C SER A 218 -2.47 -10.77 12.81
N ALA A 219 -3.49 -10.16 12.20
CA ALA A 219 -4.75 -9.82 12.88
C ALA A 219 -5.53 -11.05 13.39
N MET A 220 -5.34 -12.20 12.75
CA MET A 220 -5.95 -13.47 13.18
C MET A 220 -5.03 -14.28 14.12
N SER A 221 -3.76 -13.92 14.24
CA SER A 221 -2.79 -14.66 15.05
C SER A 221 -2.70 -14.08 16.46
N LYS A 222 -2.27 -14.91 17.42
CA LYS A 222 -1.94 -14.42 18.77
C LYS A 222 -0.76 -13.45 18.66
N TRP A 223 -0.98 -12.21 19.08
CA TRP A 223 0.09 -11.22 19.17
C TRP A 223 0.99 -11.51 20.38
N SER A 224 2.27 -11.20 20.22
CA SER A 224 3.27 -11.25 21.28
C SER A 224 4.19 -10.03 21.15
N ALA A 225 4.42 -9.35 22.26
CA ALA A 225 5.30 -8.19 22.32
C ALA A 225 6.70 -8.50 21.76
N ARG A 226 7.21 -7.60 20.92
CA ARG A 226 8.62 -7.61 20.54
C ARG A 226 9.49 -7.31 21.74
N LYS A 227 10.71 -7.87 21.77
CA LYS A 227 11.76 -7.50 22.72
C LYS A 227 12.50 -6.28 22.15
N PRO A 228 12.30 -5.07 22.70
CA PRO A 228 12.90 -3.86 22.14
C PRO A 228 14.42 -3.93 22.29
N SER A 229 15.16 -3.58 21.23
CA SER A 229 16.63 -3.59 21.28
C SER A 229 17.22 -2.32 21.91
N ILE A 230 16.45 -1.22 21.95
CA ILE A 230 16.88 0.06 22.53
C ILE A 230 16.38 0.18 23.99
N PRO A 231 17.29 0.40 24.97
CA PRO A 231 16.89 0.67 26.34
C PRO A 231 15.95 1.88 26.47
N GLY A 232 14.90 1.77 27.29
CA GLY A 232 13.90 2.81 27.50
C GLY A 232 12.75 2.82 26.49
N MET A 233 12.78 1.96 25.46
CA MET A 233 11.60 1.68 24.64
C MET A 233 10.70 0.67 25.37
N GLU A 234 9.66 1.16 26.03
CA GLU A 234 8.74 0.35 26.83
C GLU A 234 7.29 0.46 26.34
N TYR A 235 6.55 -0.62 26.54
CA TYR A 235 5.11 -0.65 26.36
C TYR A 235 4.43 0.05 27.52
N LEU A 236 3.37 0.81 27.25
CA LEU A 236 2.52 1.34 28.31
C LEU A 236 1.86 0.19 29.10
N PRO A 237 1.52 0.40 30.38
CA PRO A 237 0.82 -0.60 31.16
C PRO A 237 -0.46 -1.10 30.46
N GLY A 238 -0.55 -2.41 30.26
CA GLY A 238 -1.68 -3.06 29.58
C GLY A 238 -1.69 -2.93 28.05
N ALA A 239 -0.65 -2.36 27.44
CA ALA A 239 -0.55 -2.21 25.99
C ALA A 239 -0.44 -3.56 25.27
N GLY A 240 -1.07 -3.62 24.10
CA GLY A 240 -1.04 -4.80 23.25
C GLY A 240 -2.06 -4.74 22.13
N LEU A 241 -2.06 -5.77 21.29
CA LEU A 241 -3.13 -6.00 20.33
C LEU A 241 -4.21 -6.89 20.95
N PRO A 242 -5.48 -6.82 20.49
CA PRO A 242 -6.58 -7.59 21.05
C PRO A 242 -6.30 -9.07 21.24
N SER A 243 -5.66 -9.75 20.29
CA SER A 243 -5.36 -11.19 20.38
C SER A 243 -4.29 -11.54 21.42
N GLY A 244 -3.49 -10.56 21.86
CA GLY A 244 -2.51 -10.73 22.93
C GLY A 244 -3.05 -10.39 24.32
N VAL A 245 -4.00 -9.45 24.39
CA VAL A 245 -4.66 -9.02 25.65
C VAL A 245 -5.85 -9.92 26.00
N PHE A 246 -6.60 -10.36 24.99
CA PHE A 246 -7.74 -11.27 25.08
C PHE A 246 -7.44 -12.53 24.26
N PRO A 247 -6.84 -13.57 24.86
CA PRO A 247 -6.46 -14.79 24.14
C PRO A 247 -7.61 -15.44 23.36
N GLU A 248 -8.85 -15.24 23.81
CA GLU A 248 -10.08 -15.74 23.19
C GLU A 248 -10.36 -15.09 21.83
N LEU A 249 -9.79 -13.91 21.56
CA LEU A 249 -9.89 -13.20 20.29
C LEU A 249 -8.82 -13.63 19.27
N ALA A 250 -7.86 -14.49 19.66
CA ALA A 250 -6.99 -15.13 18.68
C ALA A 250 -7.78 -16.08 17.77
N GLY A 251 -7.47 -16.08 16.47
CA GLY A 251 -8.13 -16.92 15.48
C GLY A 251 -9.55 -16.49 15.14
N ARG A 252 -9.90 -15.20 15.33
CA ARG A 252 -11.23 -14.66 15.02
C ARG A 252 -11.26 -13.90 13.69
N GLY A 253 -12.36 -14.09 12.96
CA GLY A 253 -12.63 -13.40 11.70
C GLY A 253 -13.62 -12.24 11.84
N TRP A 254 -13.82 -11.50 10.75
CA TRP A 254 -14.69 -10.32 10.67
C TRP A 254 -15.74 -10.42 9.55
N ALA A 255 -16.77 -9.57 9.57
CA ALA A 255 -17.89 -9.66 8.62
C ALA A 255 -17.50 -9.07 7.29
N THR A 256 -16.91 -7.89 7.33
CA THR A 256 -16.60 -7.09 6.15
C THR A 256 -15.17 -6.60 6.24
N LEU A 257 -14.38 -6.89 5.20
CA LEU A 257 -13.08 -6.29 4.98
C LEU A 257 -13.23 -5.09 4.05
N MET A 258 -12.90 -3.91 4.55
CA MET A 258 -12.84 -2.66 3.80
C MET A 258 -11.42 -2.48 3.29
N VAL A 259 -11.27 -2.51 1.97
CA VAL A 259 -9.99 -2.25 1.30
C VAL A 259 -10.14 -1.05 0.38
N ASP A 260 -9.03 -0.34 0.16
CA ASP A 260 -9.01 0.63 -0.92
C ASP A 260 -8.88 -0.05 -2.27
N ASN A 261 -9.12 0.71 -3.33
CA ASN A 261 -9.09 0.17 -4.67
C ASN A 261 -7.67 0.07 -5.27
N ALA A 262 -6.64 -0.12 -4.44
CA ALA A 262 -5.26 -0.24 -4.90
C ALA A 262 -4.96 -1.61 -5.55
N ALA A 263 -4.04 -1.62 -6.51
CA ALA A 263 -3.66 -2.81 -7.29
C ALA A 263 -3.33 -4.06 -6.44
N PRO A 264 -2.63 -3.96 -5.28
CA PRO A 264 -2.37 -5.12 -4.43
C PRO A 264 -3.62 -5.82 -3.87
N HIS A 265 -4.73 -5.11 -3.67
CA HIS A 265 -5.98 -5.68 -3.13
C HIS A 265 -6.70 -6.59 -4.12
N TYR A 266 -6.48 -6.38 -5.42
CA TYR A 266 -7.02 -7.21 -6.49
C TYR A 266 -6.27 -8.52 -6.71
N ALA A 267 -5.11 -8.70 -6.09
CA ALA A 267 -4.39 -9.95 -6.20
C ALA A 267 -5.29 -11.09 -5.70
N LYS A 268 -5.30 -12.22 -6.42
CA LYS A 268 -5.99 -13.46 -6.01
C LYS A 268 -5.73 -13.83 -4.55
N ALA A 269 -4.53 -13.52 -4.08
CA ALA A 269 -4.09 -13.64 -2.70
C ALA A 269 -5.00 -12.96 -1.67
N VAL A 270 -5.42 -11.73 -1.95
CA VAL A 270 -6.23 -10.93 -1.03
C VAL A 270 -7.71 -11.12 -1.35
N ALA A 271 -8.11 -10.95 -2.61
CA ALA A 271 -9.52 -10.96 -3.00
C ALA A 271 -10.22 -12.33 -2.83
N GLU A 272 -9.52 -13.44 -3.11
CA GLU A 272 -10.10 -14.78 -3.08
C GLU A 272 -9.76 -15.55 -1.80
N ARG A 273 -8.48 -15.56 -1.39
CA ARG A 273 -8.06 -16.37 -0.22
C ARG A 273 -8.54 -15.79 1.10
N ALA A 274 -8.47 -14.47 1.30
CA ALA A 274 -8.99 -13.85 2.53
C ALA A 274 -10.50 -14.09 2.65
N ARG A 275 -11.26 -13.87 1.57
CA ARG A 275 -12.71 -14.14 1.54
C ARG A 275 -13.04 -15.58 1.91
N ARG A 276 -12.36 -16.56 1.30
CA ARG A 276 -12.61 -17.99 1.57
C ARG A 276 -12.18 -18.42 2.97
N ARG A 277 -11.05 -17.91 3.45
CA ARG A 277 -10.50 -18.30 4.74
C ARG A 277 -11.27 -17.68 5.91
N ILE A 278 -11.61 -16.40 5.80
CA ILE A 278 -12.23 -15.61 6.87
C ILE A 278 -13.76 -15.73 6.81
N GLY A 279 -14.32 -16.00 5.63
CA GLY A 279 -15.78 -15.95 5.42
C GLY A 279 -16.34 -14.53 5.40
N CYS A 280 -15.49 -13.52 5.17
CA CYS A 280 -15.87 -12.11 5.16
C CYS A 280 -16.36 -11.64 3.78
N PHE A 281 -17.26 -10.66 3.74
CA PHE A 281 -17.52 -9.85 2.56
C PHE A 281 -16.33 -8.92 2.28
N LEU A 282 -15.98 -8.72 1.02
CA LEU A 282 -14.94 -7.78 0.63
C LEU A 282 -15.60 -6.56 -0.01
N ASN A 283 -15.41 -5.40 0.61
CA ASN A 283 -15.90 -4.14 0.09
C ASN A 283 -14.74 -3.32 -0.46
N PHE A 284 -14.76 -3.12 -1.77
CA PHE A 284 -13.94 -2.13 -2.44
C PHE A 284 -14.65 -0.79 -2.35
N GLY A 285 -14.16 0.09 -1.48
CA GLY A 285 -14.71 1.44 -1.40
C GLY A 285 -14.66 2.12 -2.78
N PRO A 286 -15.60 3.01 -3.13
CA PRO A 286 -15.54 3.72 -4.40
C PRO A 286 -14.20 4.45 -4.51
N VAL A 287 -13.61 4.50 -5.72
CA VAL A 287 -12.30 5.15 -5.92
C VAL A 287 -12.36 6.59 -5.39
N GLY A 288 -11.68 6.84 -4.27
CA GLY A 288 -11.65 8.16 -3.64
C GLY A 288 -12.84 8.52 -2.72
N HIS A 289 -13.75 7.60 -2.40
CA HIS A 289 -14.80 7.79 -1.40
C HIS A 289 -14.46 7.08 -0.08
N TRP A 290 -14.53 7.85 1.01
CA TRP A 290 -13.58 7.80 2.12
C TRP A 290 -14.24 7.68 3.51
N GLU A 291 -15.53 7.35 3.57
CA GLU A 291 -16.38 7.58 4.76
C GLU A 291 -16.09 6.70 5.99
N HIS A 292 -15.27 5.64 5.87
CA HIS A 292 -14.83 4.79 6.98
C HIS A 292 -13.34 4.97 7.33
N ARG A 293 -12.57 5.75 6.55
CA ARG A 293 -11.14 5.97 6.78
C ARG A 293 -10.83 6.95 7.91
N GLY A 294 -11.80 7.68 8.47
CA GLY A 294 -11.52 8.66 9.53
C GLY A 294 -10.77 8.08 10.73
N ALA A 295 -11.05 6.84 11.13
CA ALA A 295 -10.30 6.17 12.20
C ALA A 295 -8.87 5.80 11.78
N LEU A 296 -8.71 5.31 10.54
CA LEU A 296 -7.42 4.89 9.99
C LEU A 296 -6.50 6.08 9.64
N GLU A 297 -7.05 7.16 9.08
CA GLU A 297 -6.34 8.43 8.86
C GLU A 297 -5.92 9.06 10.18
N ARG A 298 -6.79 9.04 11.20
CA ARG A 298 -6.40 9.46 12.55
C ARG A 298 -5.31 8.57 13.12
N LEU A 299 -5.37 7.25 12.92
CA LEU A 299 -4.30 6.35 13.32
C LEU A 299 -2.99 6.74 12.62
N MET A 300 -2.98 6.91 11.29
CA MET A 300 -1.76 7.33 10.57
C MET A 300 -1.23 8.67 11.07
N ALA A 301 -2.10 9.66 11.26
CA ALA A 301 -1.71 10.95 11.83
C ALA A 301 -1.14 10.81 13.25
N THR A 302 -1.67 9.87 14.05
CA THR A 302 -1.17 9.58 15.40
C THR A 302 0.22 8.90 15.32
N LEU A 303 0.39 7.92 14.44
CA LEU A 303 1.67 7.25 14.20
C LEU A 303 2.75 8.25 13.74
N GLU A 304 2.39 9.19 12.87
CA GLU A 304 3.28 10.26 12.45
C GLU A 304 3.59 11.22 13.61
N ALA A 305 2.58 11.76 14.29
CA ALA A 305 2.76 12.79 15.32
C ALA A 305 3.53 12.28 16.55
N TYR A 306 3.23 11.08 17.03
CA TYR A 306 3.78 10.56 18.28
C TYR A 306 5.02 9.67 18.09
N GLY A 307 5.19 9.08 16.90
CA GLY A 307 6.32 8.19 16.59
C GLY A 307 7.28 8.80 15.58
N PHE A 308 6.97 8.66 14.29
CA PHE A 308 7.99 8.76 13.22
C PHE A 308 8.40 10.20 12.86
N SER A 309 7.51 11.19 13.02
CA SER A 309 7.86 12.59 12.73
C SER A 309 8.79 13.22 13.77
N ARG A 310 8.99 12.54 14.91
CA ARG A 310 9.91 12.94 15.99
C ARG A 310 11.31 12.36 15.81
N LEU A 311 11.48 11.37 14.94
CA LEU A 311 12.79 10.79 14.66
C LEU A 311 13.69 11.81 13.95
N PRO A 312 14.99 11.87 14.28
CA PRO A 312 15.94 12.71 13.56
C PRO A 312 16.06 12.35 12.07
N SER A 313 15.78 11.10 11.69
CA SER A 313 15.73 10.64 10.30
C SER A 313 14.37 10.86 9.60
N SER A 314 13.51 11.71 10.16
CA SER A 314 12.20 12.04 9.60
C SER A 314 12.33 12.87 8.32
N THR A 315 11.47 12.58 7.34
CA THR A 315 11.36 13.37 6.10
C THR A 315 10.46 14.60 6.25
N GLY A 316 9.91 14.88 7.43
CA GLY A 316 8.96 15.98 7.64
C GLY A 316 7.67 15.86 6.81
N SER A 317 6.74 16.80 7.00
CA SER A 317 5.41 16.77 6.36
C SER A 317 5.30 17.74 5.17
N SER A 318 6.28 18.63 4.94
CA SER A 318 6.28 19.56 3.82
C SER A 318 7.70 19.87 3.29
N PRO A 319 7.86 20.39 2.06
CA PRO A 319 9.16 20.74 1.50
C PRO A 319 9.95 21.81 2.29
N ALA A 320 9.27 22.65 3.07
CA ALA A 320 9.88 23.74 3.86
C ALA A 320 10.03 23.40 5.35
N ASP A 321 9.81 22.13 5.73
CA ASP A 321 9.90 21.67 7.11
C ASP A 321 11.37 21.67 7.59
N PRO A 322 11.74 22.44 8.64
CA PRO A 322 13.10 22.49 9.19
C PRO A 322 13.62 21.11 9.63
N LYS A 323 12.72 20.14 9.87
CA LYS A 323 13.09 18.76 10.19
C LYS A 323 13.72 18.01 9.00
N ARG A 324 13.60 18.48 7.75
CA ARG A 324 14.25 17.91 6.54
C ARG A 324 15.74 18.26 6.41
N ASP A 325 16.45 18.35 7.51
CA ASP A 325 17.90 18.51 7.49
C ASP A 325 18.57 17.13 7.40
N ASP A 326 18.92 16.74 6.17
CA ASP A 326 19.58 15.48 5.76
C ASP A 326 19.18 14.22 6.57
N PRO A 327 17.94 13.73 6.39
CA PRO A 327 17.42 12.62 7.18
C PRO A 327 18.13 11.28 6.90
N VAL A 328 18.75 11.14 5.73
CA VAL A 328 19.55 9.95 5.39
C VAL A 328 20.85 9.95 6.19
N ARG A 329 21.55 11.08 6.22
CA ARG A 329 22.75 11.24 7.05
C ARG A 329 22.45 10.99 8.52
N LYS A 330 21.36 11.56 9.05
CA LYS A 330 20.96 11.33 10.45
C LYS A 330 20.66 9.86 10.76
N ALA A 331 20.01 9.13 9.85
CA ALA A 331 19.79 7.69 10.02
C ALA A 331 21.12 6.93 10.12
N ILE A 332 22.11 7.28 9.29
CA ILE A 332 23.44 6.66 9.28
C ILE A 332 24.24 7.02 10.54
N ASP A 333 24.35 8.31 10.85
CA ASP A 333 25.23 8.81 11.90
C ASP A 333 24.71 8.46 13.30
N LEU A 334 23.38 8.43 13.51
CA LEU A 334 22.75 8.03 14.78
C LEU A 334 22.46 6.54 14.89
N GLY A 335 22.62 5.80 13.79
CA GLY A 335 22.44 4.36 13.81
C GLY A 335 21.00 3.87 14.00
N ILE A 336 20.10 4.38 13.17
CA ILE A 336 18.68 4.02 13.23
C ILE A 336 18.44 2.78 12.36
N ASP A 337 18.72 1.58 12.89
CA ASP A 337 18.52 0.34 12.14
C ASP A 337 17.04 -0.02 11.93
N TRP A 338 16.77 -0.84 10.92
CA TRP A 338 15.41 -1.26 10.59
C TRP A 338 14.74 -2.03 11.73
N GLU A 339 15.51 -2.78 12.54
CA GLU A 339 15.05 -3.45 13.74
C GLU A 339 14.48 -2.46 14.76
N HIS A 340 15.15 -1.32 14.95
CA HIS A 340 14.71 -0.24 15.85
C HIS A 340 13.37 0.34 15.38
N LEU A 341 13.20 0.48 14.07
CA LEU A 341 11.95 0.94 13.49
C LEU A 341 10.82 -0.09 13.69
N LEU A 342 11.10 -1.40 13.60
CA LEU A 342 10.10 -2.43 13.87
C LEU A 342 9.64 -2.43 15.33
N ASP A 343 10.56 -2.24 16.27
CA ASP A 343 10.25 -2.17 17.69
C ASP A 343 9.41 -0.92 18.00
N LEU A 344 9.80 0.24 17.44
CA LEU A 344 9.02 1.47 17.55
C LEU A 344 7.61 1.33 16.97
N ILE A 345 7.46 0.66 15.82
CA ILE A 345 6.15 0.37 15.22
C ILE A 345 5.29 -0.46 16.19
N ASP A 346 5.79 -1.60 16.69
CA ASP A 346 5.00 -2.49 17.55
C ASP A 346 4.57 -1.78 18.85
N ILE A 347 5.49 -1.07 19.50
CA ILE A 347 5.21 -0.30 20.71
C ILE A 347 4.18 0.78 20.43
N THR A 348 4.33 1.54 19.34
CA THR A 348 3.40 2.65 19.05
C THR A 348 1.98 2.12 18.78
N LEU A 349 1.85 1.00 18.04
CA LEU A 349 0.54 0.38 17.78
C LEU A 349 -0.08 -0.23 19.05
N ALA A 350 0.72 -0.92 19.86
CA ALA A 350 0.26 -1.48 21.14
C ALA A 350 -0.18 -0.38 22.12
N ASN A 351 0.57 0.73 22.18
CA ASN A 351 0.27 1.86 23.04
C ASN A 351 -0.96 2.64 22.54
N TYR A 352 -1.16 2.75 21.23
CA TYR A 352 -2.38 3.34 20.65
C TYR A 352 -3.63 2.67 21.21
N ASN A 353 -3.63 1.34 21.27
CA ASN A 353 -4.75 0.53 21.74
C ASN A 353 -5.13 0.76 23.22
N VAL A 354 -4.23 1.31 24.05
CA VAL A 354 -4.53 1.70 25.45
C VAL A 354 -4.68 3.20 25.65
N THR A 355 -4.43 4.00 24.62
CA THR A 355 -4.49 5.46 24.71
C THR A 355 -5.93 5.93 24.47
N PRO A 356 -6.52 6.73 25.38
CA PRO A 356 -7.85 7.30 25.19
C PRO A 356 -8.02 8.11 23.90
N HIS A 357 -9.20 8.02 23.28
CA HIS A 357 -9.57 8.82 22.11
C HIS A 357 -10.84 9.63 22.36
N ALA A 358 -10.85 10.91 21.98
CA ALA A 358 -12.04 11.76 22.07
C ALA A 358 -13.22 11.18 21.28
N ALA A 359 -12.97 10.55 20.13
CA ALA A 359 -14.00 9.90 19.30
C ALA A 359 -14.67 8.69 19.99
N LEU A 360 -14.06 8.14 21.04
CA LEU A 360 -14.58 7.01 21.82
C LEU A 360 -15.06 7.45 23.21
N GLY A 361 -15.31 8.75 23.40
CA GLY A 361 -15.70 9.31 24.70
C GLY A 361 -14.57 9.29 25.73
N ASN A 362 -13.33 9.52 25.29
CA ASN A 362 -12.10 9.46 26.12
C ASN A 362 -11.85 8.07 26.74
N ARG A 363 -12.30 7.02 26.06
CA ARG A 363 -11.93 5.63 26.34
C ARG A 363 -10.89 5.14 25.34
N SER A 364 -10.11 4.12 25.73
CA SER A 364 -9.15 3.50 24.83
C SER A 364 -9.81 2.43 23.97
N PRO A 365 -9.26 2.11 22.80
CA PRO A 365 -9.78 1.03 21.97
C PRO A 365 -9.94 -0.30 22.71
N LEU A 366 -8.95 -0.69 23.52
CA LEU A 366 -9.02 -1.93 24.31
C LEU A 366 -10.05 -1.87 25.43
N SER A 367 -10.29 -0.72 26.07
CA SER A 367 -11.32 -0.62 27.10
C SER A 367 -12.72 -0.76 26.48
N VAL A 368 -12.96 -0.11 25.33
CA VAL A 368 -14.24 -0.25 24.61
C VAL A 368 -14.46 -1.68 24.16
N LEU A 369 -13.42 -2.33 23.62
CA LEU A 369 -13.49 -3.73 23.21
C LEU A 369 -13.76 -4.66 24.41
N ARG A 370 -13.12 -4.40 25.56
CA ARG A 370 -13.33 -5.15 26.81
C ARG A 370 -14.76 -5.08 27.28
N ASP A 371 -15.32 -3.86 27.36
CA ASP A 371 -16.69 -3.62 27.79
C ASP A 371 -17.65 -4.40 26.87
N LYS A 372 -17.50 -4.23 25.55
CA LYS A 372 -18.33 -4.95 24.56
C LYS A 372 -18.13 -6.46 24.57
N TYR A 373 -17.00 -6.97 25.04
CA TYR A 373 -16.78 -8.41 25.13
C TYR A 373 -17.40 -9.02 26.39
N HIS A 374 -17.42 -8.29 27.50
CA HIS A 374 -17.87 -8.80 28.80
C HIS A 374 -19.31 -8.39 29.18
N GLU A 375 -19.89 -7.38 28.54
CA GLU A 375 -21.27 -6.97 28.80
C GLU A 375 -22.26 -8.05 28.36
N ALA A 376 -23.10 -8.54 29.28
CA ALA A 376 -24.11 -9.56 29.02
C ALA A 376 -25.17 -9.16 27.98
N ALA A 377 -25.37 -7.85 27.76
CA ALA A 377 -26.25 -7.31 26.74
C ALA A 377 -25.57 -7.12 25.36
N SER A 378 -24.27 -7.43 25.26
CA SER A 378 -23.53 -7.29 24.01
C SER A 378 -23.97 -8.34 22.99
N GLN A 379 -24.20 -7.90 21.75
CA GLN A 379 -24.44 -8.78 20.60
C GLN A 379 -23.14 -9.32 19.99
N PHE A 380 -21.99 -9.05 20.61
CA PHE A 380 -20.69 -9.44 20.09
C PHE A 380 -20.41 -10.92 20.31
N LEU A 381 -20.41 -11.69 19.23
CA LEU A 381 -19.98 -13.09 19.21
C LEU A 381 -18.75 -13.22 18.30
N PRO A 382 -17.54 -13.39 18.86
CA PRO A 382 -16.34 -13.54 18.05
C PRO A 382 -16.44 -14.75 17.12
N ARG A 383 -16.27 -14.52 15.82
CA ARG A 383 -16.41 -15.57 14.81
C ARG A 383 -15.18 -16.45 14.74
N SER A 384 -15.35 -17.72 15.05
CA SER A 384 -14.33 -18.73 14.76
C SER A 384 -14.10 -18.84 13.26
N LEU A 385 -12.85 -18.99 12.89
CA LEU A 385 -12.45 -19.33 11.55
C LEU A 385 -12.88 -20.78 11.21
N PRO A 386 -13.37 -21.07 9.98
CA PRO A 386 -13.67 -22.44 9.57
C PRO A 386 -12.38 -23.29 9.63
N PRO A 387 -12.46 -24.60 9.94
CA PRO A 387 -11.29 -25.47 9.92
C PRO A 387 -10.65 -25.52 8.53
N PRO A 388 -9.31 -25.46 8.43
CA PRO A 388 -8.65 -25.58 7.14
C PRO A 388 -8.85 -27.00 6.57
N SER A 389 -8.98 -27.09 5.25
CA SER A 389 -9.12 -28.35 4.53
C SER A 389 -8.21 -28.37 3.30
N ALA A 390 -8.08 -29.54 2.66
CA ALA A 390 -7.33 -29.68 1.42
C ALA A 390 -7.81 -28.72 0.31
N ALA A 391 -9.07 -28.28 0.31
CA ALA A 391 -9.64 -27.34 -0.66
C ALA A 391 -9.65 -25.88 -0.17
N GLN A 392 -9.64 -25.68 1.14
CA GLN A 392 -9.69 -24.37 1.79
C GLN A 392 -8.57 -24.26 2.82
N PRO A 393 -7.34 -23.96 2.39
CA PRO A 393 -6.19 -23.90 3.28
C PRO A 393 -6.19 -22.63 4.13
N GLU A 394 -5.26 -22.57 5.08
CA GLU A 394 -4.92 -21.35 5.81
C GLU A 394 -4.50 -20.20 4.87
N LEU A 395 -4.69 -18.95 5.32
CA LEU A 395 -4.21 -17.79 4.57
C LEU A 395 -2.67 -17.82 4.45
N GLY A 396 -2.12 -17.34 3.34
CA GLY A 396 -0.69 -17.48 3.03
C GLY A 396 -0.29 -18.83 2.42
N ILE A 397 -1.24 -19.73 2.17
CA ILE A 397 -1.01 -20.99 1.44
C ILE A 397 -1.55 -20.87 0.01
N ALA A 398 -0.68 -21.12 -0.97
CA ALA A 398 -1.05 -21.30 -2.36
C ALA A 398 -1.36 -22.77 -2.66
N ILE A 399 -2.45 -23.00 -3.38
CA ILE A 399 -2.81 -24.33 -3.88
C ILE A 399 -2.23 -24.50 -5.29
N GLU A 400 -1.41 -25.53 -5.47
CA GLU A 400 -0.97 -25.98 -6.78
C GLU A 400 -1.32 -27.44 -6.99
N THR A 401 -1.28 -27.88 -8.24
CA THR A 401 -1.52 -29.28 -8.59
C THR A 401 -0.38 -29.74 -9.49
N ARG A 402 0.23 -30.87 -9.13
CA ARG A 402 1.41 -31.42 -9.80
C ARG A 402 1.29 -32.92 -9.94
N PHE A 403 1.92 -33.46 -10.99
CA PHE A 403 2.10 -34.88 -11.15
C PHE A 403 3.34 -35.34 -10.39
N VAL A 404 3.23 -36.46 -9.69
CA VAL A 404 4.37 -37.12 -9.05
C VAL A 404 5.28 -37.67 -10.16
N ARG A 405 6.54 -37.26 -10.13
CA ARG A 405 7.58 -37.72 -11.05
C ARG A 405 8.39 -38.83 -10.40
N GLY A 406 8.96 -39.71 -11.21
CA GLY A 406 9.76 -40.84 -10.78
C GLY A 406 9.95 -41.79 -11.96
N ASN A 407 10.82 -42.78 -11.81
CA ASN A 407 10.99 -43.81 -12.83
C ASN A 407 11.43 -45.11 -12.16
N LYS A 408 10.54 -46.12 -12.18
CA LYS A 408 10.82 -47.43 -11.58
C LYS A 408 11.95 -48.17 -12.30
N ALA A 409 12.00 -48.12 -13.63
CA ALA A 409 13.02 -48.79 -14.43
C ALA A 409 14.42 -48.19 -14.22
N ALA A 410 14.50 -46.85 -14.07
CA ALA A 410 15.76 -46.14 -13.80
C ALA A 410 16.09 -46.03 -12.29
N GLY A 411 15.36 -46.72 -11.40
CA GLY A 411 15.57 -46.66 -9.95
C GLY A 411 15.31 -45.29 -9.30
N ARG A 412 14.65 -44.36 -10.00
CA ARG A 412 14.39 -43.01 -9.52
C ARG A 412 13.12 -42.97 -8.67
N ARG A 413 13.32 -42.74 -7.36
CA ARG A 413 12.23 -42.64 -6.37
C ARG A 413 11.24 -41.51 -6.69
N PRO A 414 9.98 -41.62 -6.24
CA PRO A 414 8.97 -40.59 -6.48
C PRO A 414 9.28 -39.26 -5.78
N TYR A 415 9.03 -38.16 -6.48
CA TYR A 415 9.24 -36.80 -6.02
C TYR A 415 8.30 -35.83 -6.75
N ILE A 416 8.16 -34.62 -6.23
CA ILE A 416 7.57 -33.50 -6.98
C ILE A 416 8.62 -32.40 -7.18
N GLU A 417 8.42 -31.56 -8.18
CA GLU A 417 9.29 -30.44 -8.46
C GLU A 417 8.50 -29.13 -8.33
N VAL A 418 9.01 -28.22 -7.52
CA VAL A 418 8.46 -26.88 -7.30
C VAL A 418 9.62 -25.90 -7.31
N ASP A 419 9.51 -24.82 -8.10
CA ASP A 419 10.50 -23.74 -8.19
C ASP A 419 11.96 -24.24 -8.30
N ARG A 420 12.16 -25.22 -9.19
CA ARG A 420 13.44 -25.91 -9.51
C ARG A 420 14.05 -26.74 -8.37
N VAL A 421 13.28 -27.06 -7.33
CA VAL A 421 13.70 -27.96 -6.24
C VAL A 421 12.83 -29.20 -6.22
N ARG A 422 13.44 -30.34 -5.93
CA ARG A 422 12.72 -31.61 -5.74
C ARG A 422 12.29 -31.73 -4.29
N TYR A 423 11.06 -32.15 -4.06
CA TYR A 423 10.49 -32.40 -2.75
C TYR A 423 10.10 -33.87 -2.64
N THR A 424 10.38 -34.47 -1.49
CA THR A 424 10.00 -35.86 -1.19
C THR A 424 9.85 -36.06 0.30
N SER A 425 9.32 -37.21 0.70
CA SER A 425 9.19 -37.68 2.08
C SER A 425 9.46 -39.18 2.12
N PRO A 426 9.76 -39.79 3.28
CA PRO A 426 9.90 -41.24 3.38
C PRO A 426 8.68 -42.01 2.84
N VAL A 427 7.48 -41.45 3.03
CA VAL A 427 6.22 -42.01 2.51
C VAL A 427 6.19 -41.96 0.98
N LEU A 428 6.37 -40.77 0.39
CA LEU A 428 6.31 -40.60 -1.07
C LEU A 428 7.45 -41.35 -1.78
N ALA A 429 8.65 -41.34 -1.20
CA ALA A 429 9.85 -41.96 -1.75
C ALA A 429 9.74 -43.50 -1.89
N ASN A 430 8.82 -44.13 -1.15
CA ASN A 430 8.52 -45.57 -1.24
C ASN A 430 7.22 -45.87 -2.01
N ALA A 431 6.41 -44.85 -2.33
CA ALA A 431 5.14 -45.01 -3.01
C ALA A 431 5.29 -44.99 -4.54
N MET A 432 5.95 -45.99 -5.13
CA MET A 432 6.17 -46.07 -6.59
C MET A 432 4.85 -46.05 -7.40
N SER A 433 3.75 -46.51 -6.82
CA SER A 433 2.40 -46.46 -7.41
C SER A 433 1.84 -45.05 -7.56
N MET A 434 2.48 -44.04 -6.95
CA MET A 434 2.09 -42.65 -7.07
C MET A 434 2.66 -41.98 -8.33
N ILE A 435 3.67 -42.55 -8.99
CA ILE A 435 4.26 -41.97 -10.19
C ILE A 435 3.19 -41.78 -11.28
N GLY A 436 3.13 -40.57 -11.85
CA GLY A 436 2.12 -40.19 -12.85
C GLY A 436 0.76 -39.81 -12.26
N LYS A 437 0.54 -39.99 -10.95
CA LYS A 437 -0.68 -39.51 -10.28
C LYS A 437 -0.58 -38.02 -9.97
N GLN A 438 -1.72 -37.36 -10.04
CA GLN A 438 -1.87 -35.97 -9.69
C GLN A 438 -2.07 -35.81 -8.18
N ILE A 439 -1.40 -34.84 -7.57
CA ILE A 439 -1.55 -34.49 -6.16
C ILE A 439 -1.72 -32.98 -6.00
N ARG A 440 -2.39 -32.58 -4.92
CA ARG A 440 -2.58 -31.19 -4.52
C ARG A 440 -1.49 -30.78 -3.54
N LEU A 441 -0.91 -29.63 -3.79
CA LEU A 441 0.15 -29.03 -2.98
C LEU A 441 -0.40 -27.85 -2.21
N HIS A 442 -0.11 -27.80 -0.92
CA HIS A 442 -0.29 -26.64 -0.06
C HIS A 442 1.09 -26.01 0.16
N ILE A 443 1.35 -24.95 -0.59
CA ILE A 443 2.62 -24.23 -0.58
C ILE A 443 2.49 -23.02 0.32
N ARG A 444 3.17 -23.01 1.47
CA ARG A 444 3.24 -21.83 2.33
C ARG A 444 4.16 -20.79 1.69
N GLU A 445 3.61 -19.63 1.31
CA GLU A 445 4.38 -18.59 0.59
C GLU A 445 5.54 -18.03 1.42
N SER A 446 5.44 -18.09 2.76
CA SER A 446 6.48 -17.68 3.70
C SER A 446 7.51 -18.77 4.04
N ASP A 447 7.27 -20.03 3.66
CA ASP A 447 8.16 -21.15 3.95
C ASP A 447 8.09 -22.23 2.88
N LEU A 448 9.07 -22.23 1.98
CA LEU A 448 9.21 -23.19 0.90
C LEU A 448 10.16 -24.35 1.25
N SER A 449 10.60 -24.47 2.51
CA SER A 449 11.43 -25.59 2.96
C SER A 449 10.65 -26.90 3.02
N THR A 450 9.33 -26.81 3.24
CA THR A 450 8.38 -27.92 3.26
C THR A 450 7.11 -27.59 2.48
N ILE A 451 6.42 -28.63 2.01
CA ILE A 451 5.14 -28.52 1.29
C ILE A 451 4.21 -29.61 1.80
N ASP A 452 3.02 -29.24 2.25
CA ASP A 452 1.99 -30.21 2.63
C ASP A 452 1.29 -30.72 1.37
N VAL A 453 1.02 -32.01 1.31
CA VAL A 453 0.49 -32.65 0.10
C VAL A 453 -0.74 -33.50 0.39
N TYR A 454 -1.66 -33.48 -0.56
CA TYR A 454 -2.94 -34.17 -0.48
C TYR A 454 -3.22 -34.92 -1.78
N LEU A 455 -3.92 -36.04 -1.69
CA LEU A 455 -4.57 -36.66 -2.84
C LEU A 455 -5.65 -35.72 -3.39
N VAL A 456 -6.05 -35.94 -4.65
CA VAL A 456 -7.14 -35.16 -5.27
C VAL A 456 -8.46 -35.34 -4.50
N THR A 457 -8.65 -36.50 -3.86
CA THR A 457 -9.75 -36.84 -2.94
C THR A 457 -9.75 -36.00 -1.66
N GLY A 458 -8.62 -35.36 -1.31
CA GLY A 458 -8.47 -34.52 -0.12
C GLY A 458 -7.73 -35.18 1.05
N GLU A 459 -7.40 -36.47 0.95
CA GLU A 459 -6.64 -37.19 1.96
C GLU A 459 -5.19 -36.69 2.04
N SER A 460 -4.66 -36.52 3.25
CA SER A 460 -3.29 -36.06 3.45
C SER A 460 -2.27 -37.15 3.11
N LEU A 461 -1.25 -36.79 2.34
CA LEU A 461 -0.04 -37.60 2.09
C LEU A 461 1.13 -37.16 2.97
N GLY A 462 0.88 -36.25 3.91
CA GLY A 462 1.86 -35.68 4.83
C GLY A 462 2.64 -34.51 4.23
N THR A 463 3.79 -34.23 4.82
CA THR A 463 4.64 -33.09 4.45
C THR A 463 5.86 -33.56 3.66
N LEU A 464 6.10 -32.97 2.50
CA LEU A 464 7.32 -33.17 1.72
C LEU A 464 8.36 -32.12 2.11
N ARG A 465 9.63 -32.52 2.14
CA ARG A 465 10.76 -31.62 2.40
C ARG A 465 11.54 -31.37 1.11
N ALA A 466 11.98 -30.13 0.91
CA ALA A 466 12.89 -29.79 -0.17
C ALA A 466 14.20 -30.58 -0.05
N GLN A 467 14.75 -31.04 -1.17
CA GLN A 467 16.04 -31.72 -1.19
C GLN A 467 17.20 -30.72 -1.01
N GLY A 468 18.28 -31.21 -0.40
CA GLY A 468 19.51 -30.44 -0.22
C GLY A 468 19.40 -29.33 0.83
N VAL A 469 20.14 -28.24 0.60
CA VAL A 469 20.22 -27.07 1.50
C VAL A 469 18.88 -26.32 1.65
N TRP A 470 18.04 -26.35 0.61
CA TRP A 470 16.74 -25.68 0.60
C TRP A 470 15.74 -26.29 1.61
N GLY A 471 15.86 -27.57 1.94
CA GLY A 471 15.05 -28.21 2.99
C GLY A 471 15.52 -27.95 4.41
N ARG A 472 16.69 -27.33 4.58
CA ARG A 472 17.30 -26.99 5.88
C ARG A 472 17.15 -25.51 6.24
N CYS A 473 16.77 -24.68 5.27
CA CYS A 473 16.66 -23.24 5.45
C CYS A 473 15.24 -22.79 5.19
N LYS A 474 14.58 -22.19 6.17
CA LYS A 474 13.30 -21.50 5.98
C LYS A 474 13.50 -20.30 5.06
N HIS A 475 12.69 -20.19 4.03
CA HIS A 475 12.76 -19.11 3.05
C HIS A 475 11.40 -18.95 2.34
N SER A 476 11.06 -17.72 1.96
CA SER A 476 9.83 -17.46 1.22
C SER A 476 9.94 -17.89 -0.23
N ARG A 477 8.79 -18.12 -0.87
CA ARG A 477 8.72 -18.37 -2.31
C ARG A 477 9.20 -17.17 -3.13
N GLU A 478 8.95 -15.96 -2.64
CA GLU A 478 9.48 -14.72 -3.24
C GLU A 478 11.02 -14.75 -3.27
N LEU A 479 11.66 -15.06 -2.14
CA LEU A 479 13.11 -15.20 -2.05
C LEU A 479 13.62 -16.30 -3.00
N ARG A 480 12.92 -17.45 -3.09
CA ARG A 480 13.28 -18.52 -4.03
C ARG A 480 13.26 -18.06 -5.47
N LYS A 481 12.24 -17.31 -5.89
CA LYS A 481 12.14 -16.75 -7.25
C LYS A 481 13.22 -15.71 -7.51
N GLN A 482 13.53 -14.86 -6.54
CA GLN A 482 14.64 -13.89 -6.64
C GLN A 482 15.99 -14.59 -6.78
N PHE A 483 16.24 -15.66 -6.00
CA PHE A 483 17.45 -16.47 -6.13
C PHE A 483 17.55 -17.07 -7.53
N ASN A 484 16.48 -17.71 -8.02
CA ASN A 484 16.46 -18.32 -9.35
C ASN A 484 16.73 -17.28 -10.46
N ALA A 485 16.22 -16.05 -10.32
CA ALA A 485 16.47 -14.98 -11.28
C ALA A 485 17.94 -14.52 -11.29
N LEU A 486 18.59 -14.46 -10.12
CA LEU A 486 20.02 -14.14 -10.02
C LEU A 486 20.90 -15.28 -10.54
N ASP A 487 20.46 -16.53 -10.35
CA ASP A 487 21.10 -17.73 -10.90
C ASP A 487 20.99 -17.75 -12.44
N ASP A 488 19.83 -17.43 -13.00
CA ASP A 488 19.62 -17.27 -14.45
C ASP A 488 20.49 -16.15 -15.06
N ALA A 489 20.71 -15.07 -14.30
CA ALA A 489 21.58 -13.96 -14.71
C ALA A 489 23.09 -14.26 -14.54
N GLY A 490 23.45 -15.39 -13.93
CA GLY A 490 24.85 -15.74 -13.64
C GLY A 490 25.48 -14.91 -12.50
N GLU A 491 24.67 -14.17 -11.74
CA GLU A 491 25.14 -13.30 -10.65
C GLU A 491 25.28 -14.04 -9.31
N LEU A 492 24.53 -15.13 -9.16
CA LEU A 492 24.65 -16.09 -8.05
C LEU A 492 24.76 -17.49 -8.61
N LEU A 493 25.53 -18.36 -7.97
CA LEU A 493 25.61 -19.77 -8.35
C LEU A 493 25.08 -20.66 -7.24
N ASN A 494 24.15 -21.55 -7.60
CA ASN A 494 23.67 -22.61 -6.73
C ASN A 494 24.71 -23.72 -6.54
N LEU A 495 25.73 -23.46 -5.71
CA LEU A 495 26.77 -24.46 -5.40
C LEU A 495 26.25 -25.51 -4.38
N PRO A 496 26.61 -26.79 -4.55
CA PRO A 496 26.29 -27.82 -3.57
C PRO A 496 26.82 -27.48 -2.17
N GLY A 497 26.02 -27.71 -1.13
CA GLY A 497 26.43 -27.57 0.26
C GLY A 497 26.38 -26.16 0.85
N SER A 498 26.39 -25.11 0.03
CA SER A 498 26.30 -23.72 0.51
C SER A 498 24.88 -23.31 0.92
N ASP A 499 24.73 -22.57 2.01
CA ASP A 499 23.43 -21.99 2.40
C ASP A 499 23.01 -20.90 1.40
N PRO A 500 21.91 -21.09 0.66
CA PRO A 500 21.49 -20.15 -0.37
C PRO A 500 20.97 -18.83 0.20
N VAL A 501 20.44 -18.83 1.43
CA VAL A 501 20.01 -17.59 2.09
C VAL A 501 21.23 -16.76 2.48
N GLN A 502 22.27 -17.38 3.04
CA GLN A 502 23.53 -16.68 3.34
C GLN A 502 24.18 -16.12 2.08
N LYS A 503 24.15 -16.85 0.96
CA LYS A 503 24.62 -16.33 -0.33
C LYS A 503 23.86 -15.11 -0.81
N MET A 504 22.53 -15.10 -0.69
CA MET A 504 21.71 -13.94 -1.03
C MET A 504 22.04 -12.74 -0.14
N LEU A 505 22.17 -12.96 1.17
CA LEU A 505 22.56 -11.93 2.13
C LEU A 505 23.94 -11.37 1.75
N ALA A 506 24.93 -12.22 1.47
CA ALA A 506 26.28 -11.79 1.09
C ALA A 506 26.29 -11.01 -0.24
N TYR A 507 25.52 -11.45 -1.23
CA TYR A 507 25.38 -10.75 -2.51
C TYR A 507 24.78 -9.35 -2.32
N TYR A 508 23.68 -9.22 -1.58
CA TYR A 508 23.07 -7.91 -1.32
C TYR A 508 23.94 -7.01 -0.45
N ALA A 509 24.67 -7.58 0.52
CA ALA A 509 25.66 -6.86 1.31
C ALA A 509 26.78 -6.28 0.43
N GLY A 510 27.38 -7.09 -0.45
CA GLY A 510 28.42 -6.62 -1.37
C GLY A 510 27.90 -5.54 -2.34
N ALA A 511 26.69 -5.71 -2.87
CA ALA A 511 26.05 -4.71 -3.73
C ALA A 511 25.74 -3.40 -2.97
N ALA A 512 25.33 -3.50 -1.70
CA ALA A 512 25.06 -2.34 -0.84
C ALA A 512 26.34 -1.57 -0.53
N LEU A 513 27.45 -2.26 -0.23
CA LEU A 513 28.76 -1.64 0.01
C LEU A 513 29.25 -0.88 -1.24
N LYS A 514 29.17 -1.49 -2.43
CA LYS A 514 29.52 -0.84 -3.70
C LYS A 514 28.69 0.42 -3.98
N GLN A 515 27.42 0.43 -3.60
CA GLN A 515 26.56 1.61 -3.74
C GLN A 515 26.97 2.72 -2.75
N THR A 516 27.29 2.35 -1.52
CA THR A 516 27.76 3.26 -0.47
C THR A 516 29.11 3.88 -0.80
N GLU A 517 30.02 3.14 -1.44
CA GLU A 517 31.31 3.67 -1.93
C GLU A 517 31.13 4.77 -2.98
N LYS A 518 30.12 4.64 -3.85
CA LYS A 518 29.78 5.67 -4.84
C LYS A 518 29.12 6.89 -4.20
N ASN A 519 28.19 6.69 -3.27
CA ASN A 519 27.54 7.76 -2.54
C ASN A 519 26.98 7.28 -1.20
N ARG A 520 27.69 7.61 -0.11
CA ARG A 520 27.33 7.19 1.26
C ARG A 520 25.98 7.73 1.72
N LEU A 521 25.59 8.94 1.29
CA LEU A 521 24.38 9.61 1.76
C LEU A 521 23.15 9.32 0.90
N LYS A 522 23.20 8.27 0.08
CA LYS A 522 22.09 7.86 -0.77
C LYS A 522 21.47 6.55 -0.29
N VAL A 523 20.15 6.48 -0.39
CA VAL A 523 19.38 5.26 -0.11
C VAL A 523 19.78 4.13 -1.06
N SER A 524 20.03 2.94 -0.51
CA SER A 524 20.42 1.74 -1.24
C SER A 524 19.25 0.77 -1.42
N ARG A 525 18.92 0.47 -2.68
CA ARG A 525 17.97 -0.61 -3.01
C ARG A 525 18.54 -1.99 -2.63
N ALA A 526 19.85 -2.18 -2.75
CA ALA A 526 20.51 -3.42 -2.33
C ALA A 526 20.45 -3.57 -0.80
N GLY A 527 20.70 -2.50 -0.04
CA GLY A 527 20.51 -2.49 1.42
C GLY A 527 19.06 -2.79 1.81
N THR A 528 18.09 -2.28 1.06
CA THR A 528 16.67 -2.60 1.27
C THR A 528 16.38 -4.09 1.07
N LYS A 529 16.91 -4.70 0.00
CA LYS A 529 16.79 -6.15 -0.23
C LYS A 529 17.52 -6.99 0.83
N LEU A 530 18.67 -6.51 1.31
CA LEU A 530 19.40 -7.14 2.42
C LEU A 530 18.53 -7.18 3.69
N ALA A 531 18.02 -6.03 4.12
CA ALA A 531 17.16 -5.92 5.29
C ALA A 531 15.87 -6.74 5.15
N HIS A 532 15.25 -6.74 3.97
CA HIS A 532 14.10 -7.60 3.67
C HIS A 532 14.41 -9.10 3.82
N THR A 533 15.54 -9.54 3.28
CA THR A 533 15.97 -10.94 3.33
C THR A 533 16.26 -11.35 4.77
N ALA A 534 16.93 -10.50 5.54
CA ALA A 534 17.20 -10.75 6.96
C ALA A 534 15.90 -10.83 7.76
N HIS A 535 14.99 -9.87 7.56
CA HIS A 535 13.69 -9.84 8.24
C HIS A 535 12.83 -11.07 7.93
N SER A 536 12.72 -11.45 6.66
CA SER A 536 11.84 -12.55 6.23
C SER A 536 12.35 -13.94 6.61
N THR A 537 13.67 -14.12 6.74
CA THR A 537 14.28 -15.42 7.07
C THR A 537 14.67 -15.55 8.54
N GLY A 538 14.75 -14.44 9.27
CA GLY A 538 15.26 -14.40 10.64
C GLY A 538 16.78 -14.67 10.73
N LYS A 539 17.48 -14.69 9.60
CA LYS A 539 18.94 -14.89 9.56
C LYS A 539 19.64 -13.54 9.40
N SER A 540 20.67 -13.31 10.20
CA SER A 540 21.67 -12.28 9.93
C SER A 540 22.73 -12.80 8.96
N LEU A 541 23.42 -11.88 8.29
CA LEU A 541 24.64 -12.22 7.55
C LEU A 541 25.64 -12.81 8.56
N GLU A 542 26.08 -14.04 8.34
CA GLU A 542 27.21 -14.58 9.12
C GLU A 542 28.41 -13.66 8.94
N GLU A 543 29.12 -13.33 10.04
CA GLU A 543 30.37 -12.60 9.93
C GLU A 543 31.25 -13.31 8.92
N VAL A 544 31.52 -12.63 7.81
CA VAL A 544 32.54 -13.05 6.88
C VAL A 544 33.82 -13.01 7.69
N LYS A 545 34.23 -14.14 8.29
CA LYS A 545 35.63 -14.35 8.66
C LYS A 545 36.39 -13.91 7.43
N ALA A 546 37.22 -12.87 7.58
CA ALA A 546 38.03 -12.34 6.51
C ALA A 546 38.50 -13.55 5.71
N MET A 547 38.04 -13.63 4.46
CA MET A 547 38.45 -14.70 3.58
C MET A 547 39.97 -14.58 3.61
N GLU A 548 40.65 -15.51 4.29
CA GLU A 548 42.09 -15.60 4.20
C GLU A 548 42.33 -15.52 2.70
N PRO A 549 43.12 -14.52 2.22
CA PRO A 549 43.39 -14.43 0.81
C PRO A 549 43.81 -15.83 0.44
N ALA A 550 43.04 -16.49 -0.44
CA ALA A 550 43.27 -17.86 -0.78
C ALA A 550 44.77 -17.94 -0.99
N ARG A 551 45.48 -18.64 -0.08
CA ARG A 551 46.92 -18.86 -0.25
C ARG A 551 46.98 -19.25 -1.70
N ALA A 552 47.69 -18.42 -2.49
CA ALA A 552 47.98 -18.78 -3.86
C ALA A 552 48.39 -20.24 -3.72
N ILE A 553 47.58 -21.13 -4.28
CA ILE A 553 47.99 -22.51 -4.39
C ILE A 553 49.28 -22.33 -5.17
N ASP A 554 50.41 -22.48 -4.47
CA ASP A 554 51.72 -22.44 -5.08
C ASP A 554 51.54 -23.32 -6.29
N MET A 555 51.60 -22.69 -7.47
CA MET A 555 51.61 -23.43 -8.70
C MET A 555 52.81 -24.32 -8.53
N VAL A 556 52.54 -25.59 -8.23
CA VAL A 556 53.53 -26.65 -8.24
C VAL A 556 54.30 -26.42 -9.53
N SER A 557 55.59 -26.18 -9.35
CA SER A 557 56.57 -26.02 -10.39
C SER A 557 56.24 -26.95 -11.55
N ALA A 558 56.32 -26.40 -12.77
CA ALA A 558 56.08 -27.11 -14.01
C ALA A 558 56.69 -28.53 -13.93
N PRO A 559 55.94 -29.59 -14.26
CA PRO A 559 56.50 -30.93 -14.25
C PRO A 559 57.68 -30.98 -15.21
N GLU A 560 58.76 -31.56 -14.72
CA GLU A 560 59.97 -31.89 -15.47
C GLU A 560 59.58 -32.59 -16.78
N LYS A 561 60.29 -32.23 -17.87
CA LYS A 561 60.06 -32.73 -19.23
C LYS A 561 59.82 -34.26 -19.23
N LEU A 562 58.64 -34.67 -19.67
CA LEU A 562 58.34 -36.07 -19.98
C LEU A 562 59.32 -36.60 -21.04
N PRO A 563 59.87 -37.82 -20.89
CA PRO A 563 60.72 -38.43 -21.90
C PRO A 563 59.92 -38.71 -23.20
N ALA A 564 60.62 -38.64 -24.32
CA ALA A 564 60.03 -38.75 -25.66
C ALA A 564 59.26 -40.08 -25.87
N PRO A 565 58.16 -40.07 -26.63
CA PRO A 565 57.33 -41.27 -26.82
C PRO A 565 58.05 -42.33 -27.67
N LEU A 566 58.05 -43.57 -27.17
CA LEU A 566 58.60 -44.80 -27.80
C LEU A 566 57.82 -45.31 -29.03
N ILE A 567 56.97 -44.50 -29.65
CA ILE A 567 56.14 -44.93 -30.79
C ILE A 567 56.33 -43.96 -31.97
N GLN A 568 56.99 -44.45 -33.03
CA GLN A 568 57.08 -43.73 -34.30
C GLN A 568 55.70 -43.63 -34.95
N ARG A 569 55.27 -42.40 -35.25
CA ARG A 569 54.02 -42.13 -35.97
C ARG A 569 54.16 -42.52 -37.46
N PRO A 570 53.15 -43.15 -38.09
CA PRO A 570 53.20 -43.49 -39.51
C PRO A 570 53.17 -42.24 -40.39
N ARG A 571 54.01 -42.22 -41.43
CA ARG A 571 54.00 -41.17 -42.48
C ARG A 571 52.93 -41.50 -43.52
N TRP A 572 51.84 -40.75 -43.54
CA TRP A 572 50.87 -40.78 -44.64
C TRP A 572 51.28 -39.77 -45.71
N LYS A 573 51.48 -40.22 -46.95
CA LYS A 573 51.65 -39.36 -48.13
C LYS A 573 50.28 -38.78 -48.51
N ALA A 574 50.19 -37.46 -48.56
CA ALA A 574 49.04 -36.78 -49.14
C ALA A 574 49.02 -37.03 -50.66
N ILE A 575 47.87 -37.47 -51.18
CA ILE A 575 47.56 -37.47 -52.61
C ILE A 575 46.87 -36.13 -52.89
N ASN A 576 47.46 -35.33 -53.78
CA ASN A 576 46.86 -34.10 -54.30
C ASN A 576 45.75 -34.43 -55.29
N SER A 577 44.60 -33.77 -55.12
CA SER A 577 43.67 -33.41 -56.19
C SER A 577 42.79 -32.27 -55.71
#